data_AF-A0A455AD80-F1
#
_entry.id   AF-A0A455AD80-F1
#
_cell.length_a   1.000
_cell.length_b   1.000
_cell.length_c   1.000
_cell.angle_alpha   90.00
_cell.angle_beta   90.00
_cell.angle_gamma   90.00
#
_symmetry.space_group_name_H-M   'P 1'
#
loop_
_entity.id
_entity.type
_entity.pdbx_description
1 polymer ?
#
loop_
_entity_poly.entity_id
_entity_poly.type
_entity_poly.pdbx_seq_one_letter_code
_entity_poly.pdbx_strand_id
1 'polypeptide(L)'
;MDGSGEQPRGGGPTSSEQIMKTGALLLQGFIQDRAGRMGGETPELGLEQAPQDASTKKLSECLKRIGDELDSNMELQRMIAAVDTDSPREVFFRVAAEMFSDGNFNWGRVVALFYFASKLVLKALCTKVPQLIRTIMGWTLDFLRERLLGWIQDQGGWAPPPTTADWPIALPDRPTSEGPRAIKEAALATAACIALGGSPDLSLASTVFGRNRPRVALSPASDHPPTFGVSHSAILGHRDQPTPFLSRTPYYRSTMSSQIRQNYSTEVEAAVNRLVNIHLRASYTYLSLGFYFDRDDVALEGVGHFFRELAEEKHESARRLLKMQNQRGGRALFQDVQKPSQDEWGKTQDAMEAAINMEKNLNQALLDLHALACARADPHLCDFLESHFLDEEVKLIKKMGDHLTNLHRLAGPQAGLGEYLFERLTLKHD
;
A
#
# COMPACT_ATOMS: atom_id res chain seq x y z
N MET A 1 -2.74 -56.93 -35.40
CA MET A 1 -1.28 -56.78 -35.46
C MET A 1 -1.04 -55.47 -36.16
N ASP A 2 -1.14 -54.37 -35.43
CA ASP A 2 -0.07 -53.71 -34.64
C ASP A 2 0.98 -53.01 -35.51
N GLY A 3 1.28 -51.76 -35.12
CA GLY A 3 2.22 -50.84 -35.75
C GLY A 3 1.58 -49.46 -35.95
N SER A 4 1.28 -48.68 -34.92
CA SER A 4 2.24 -47.84 -34.18
C SER A 4 2.96 -46.84 -35.09
N GLY A 5 2.42 -45.62 -35.20
CA GLY A 5 3.08 -44.46 -35.77
C GLY A 5 2.61 -43.23 -35.00
N GLU A 6 3.53 -42.67 -34.22
CA GLU A 6 3.33 -41.59 -33.24
C GLU A 6 2.66 -40.34 -33.85
N GLN A 7 1.65 -39.81 -33.15
CA GLN A 7 1.26 -38.40 -33.32
C GLN A 7 2.24 -37.52 -32.53
N PRO A 8 2.84 -36.49 -33.13
CA PRO A 8 3.72 -35.59 -32.41
C PRO A 8 2.89 -34.73 -31.44
N ARG A 9 3.19 -34.88 -30.14
CA ARG A 9 2.94 -33.82 -29.15
C ARG A 9 3.74 -32.59 -29.58
N GLY A 10 3.08 -31.47 -29.86
CA GLY A 10 3.77 -30.24 -30.21
C GLY A 10 2.83 -29.06 -30.42
N GLY A 11 2.42 -28.41 -29.32
CA GLY A 11 1.98 -27.01 -29.41
C GLY A 11 3.18 -26.17 -29.82
N GLY A 12 3.16 -25.61 -31.02
CA GLY A 12 4.22 -24.72 -31.49
C GLY A 12 4.32 -23.44 -30.65
N PRO A 13 5.48 -22.77 -30.61
CA PRO A 13 5.65 -21.52 -29.88
C PRO A 13 4.69 -20.46 -30.41
N THR A 14 3.92 -19.84 -29.51
CA THR A 14 3.02 -18.73 -29.83
C THR A 14 3.83 -17.59 -30.45
N SER A 15 3.51 -17.20 -31.69
CA SER A 15 4.25 -16.14 -32.38
C SER A 15 4.13 -14.82 -31.62
N SER A 16 5.22 -14.06 -31.50
CA SER A 16 5.24 -12.74 -30.87
C SER A 16 4.18 -11.80 -31.46
N GLU A 17 3.88 -11.95 -32.75
CA GLU A 17 2.81 -11.22 -33.44
C GLU A 17 1.42 -11.59 -32.89
N GLN A 18 1.19 -12.87 -32.61
CA GLN A 18 -0.06 -13.37 -32.04
C GLN A 18 -0.24 -12.89 -30.59
N ILE A 19 0.86 -12.88 -29.80
CA ILE A 19 0.84 -12.35 -28.43
C ILE A 19 0.47 -10.87 -28.43
N MET A 20 1.09 -10.07 -29.31
CA MET A 20 0.78 -8.65 -29.41
C MET A 20 -0.64 -8.38 -29.91
N LYS A 21 -1.13 -9.18 -30.87
CA LYS A 21 -2.50 -9.10 -31.37
C LYS A 21 -3.52 -9.40 -30.28
N THR A 22 -3.33 -10.46 -29.50
CA THR A 22 -4.21 -10.79 -28.37
C THR A 22 -4.15 -9.72 -27.28
N GLY A 23 -2.96 -9.20 -26.96
CA GLY A 23 -2.80 -8.12 -25.98
C GLY A 23 -3.55 -6.84 -26.37
N ALA A 24 -3.52 -6.47 -27.65
CA ALA A 24 -4.28 -5.33 -28.18
C ALA A 24 -5.80 -5.53 -28.04
N LEU A 25 -6.30 -6.72 -28.34
CA LEU A 25 -7.72 -7.04 -28.25
C LEU A 25 -8.22 -7.07 -26.80
N LEU A 26 -7.41 -7.58 -25.88
CA LEU A 26 -7.71 -7.56 -24.44
C LEU A 26 -7.78 -6.12 -23.90
N LEU A 27 -6.80 -5.28 -24.24
CA LEU A 27 -6.77 -3.87 -23.85
C LEU A 27 -7.99 -3.12 -24.39
N GLN A 28 -8.29 -3.30 -25.68
CA GLN A 28 -9.44 -2.67 -26.32
C GLN A 28 -10.77 -3.08 -25.69
N GLY A 29 -10.98 -4.39 -25.48
CA GLY A 29 -12.19 -4.92 -24.85
C GLY A 29 -12.36 -4.44 -23.41
N PHE A 30 -11.25 -4.30 -22.68
CA PHE A 30 -11.25 -3.79 -21.31
C PHE A 30 -11.65 -2.31 -21.25
N ILE A 31 -11.10 -1.48 -22.14
CA ILE A 31 -11.44 -0.04 -22.23
C ILE A 31 -12.91 0.16 -22.63
N GLN A 32 -13.41 -0.60 -23.61
CA GLN A 32 -14.81 -0.50 -24.07
C GLN A 32 -15.79 -0.84 -22.94
N ASP A 33 -15.53 -1.89 -22.17
CA ASP A 33 -16.36 -2.29 -21.02
C ASP A 33 -16.49 -1.14 -20.01
N ARG A 34 -15.37 -0.51 -19.67
CA ARG A 34 -15.34 0.60 -18.69
C ARG A 34 -15.99 1.86 -19.23
N ALA A 35 -15.80 2.18 -20.51
CA ALA A 35 -16.39 3.34 -21.14
C ALA A 35 -17.93 3.23 -21.22
N GLY A 36 -18.45 2.05 -21.55
CA GLY A 36 -19.90 1.81 -21.63
C GLY A 36 -20.64 1.96 -20.29
N ARG A 37 -19.95 1.75 -19.16
CA ARG A 37 -20.53 1.92 -17.82
C ARG A 37 -20.66 3.38 -17.38
N MET A 38 -19.99 4.33 -18.06
CA MET A 38 -20.10 5.76 -17.75
C MET A 38 -21.29 6.46 -18.43
N GLY A 39 -22.19 5.71 -19.09
CA GLY A 39 -23.45 6.23 -19.62
C GLY A 39 -23.32 7.12 -20.87
N GLY A 40 -22.15 7.18 -21.51
CA GLY A 40 -21.91 7.88 -22.77
C GLY A 40 -21.89 6.94 -23.99
N GLU A 41 -21.92 7.52 -25.20
CA GLU A 41 -21.70 6.77 -26.45
C GLU A 41 -20.41 5.95 -26.35
N THR A 42 -20.50 4.63 -26.57
CA THR A 42 -19.34 3.74 -26.61
C THR A 42 -18.38 4.23 -27.69
N PRO A 43 -17.12 4.58 -27.35
CA PRO A 43 -16.19 5.07 -28.35
C PRO A 43 -15.97 3.99 -29.41
N GLU A 44 -16.15 4.34 -30.69
CA GLU A 44 -15.76 3.48 -31.81
C GLU A 44 -14.23 3.38 -31.89
N LEU A 45 -13.65 2.59 -30.99
CA LEU A 45 -12.28 2.13 -31.07
C LEU A 45 -12.23 1.10 -32.19
N GLY A 46 -11.60 1.45 -33.31
CA GLY A 46 -11.58 0.73 -34.59
C GLY A 46 -11.74 -0.78 -34.48
N LEU A 47 -12.77 -1.29 -35.16
CA LEU A 47 -13.26 -2.66 -35.09
C LEU A 47 -12.28 -3.68 -35.69
N GLU A 48 -11.57 -4.41 -34.83
CA GLU A 48 -11.33 -5.84 -35.07
C GLU A 48 -12.11 -6.62 -34.02
N GLN A 49 -12.92 -7.59 -34.46
CA GLN A 49 -13.71 -8.42 -33.55
C GLN A 49 -12.78 -9.21 -32.63
N ALA A 50 -13.12 -9.23 -31.34
CA ALA A 50 -12.39 -9.99 -30.33
C ALA A 50 -12.19 -11.46 -30.76
N PRO A 51 -11.03 -12.08 -30.46
CA PRO A 51 -10.77 -13.47 -30.79
C PRO A 51 -11.86 -14.36 -30.20
N GLN A 52 -12.39 -15.29 -31.01
CA GLN A 52 -13.50 -16.15 -30.61
C GLN A 52 -13.07 -17.36 -29.76
N ASP A 53 -11.78 -17.52 -29.47
CA ASP A 53 -11.29 -18.63 -28.67
C ASP A 53 -11.79 -18.51 -27.22
N ALA A 54 -12.27 -19.63 -26.68
CA ALA A 54 -12.88 -19.67 -25.35
C ALA A 54 -11.91 -19.23 -24.24
N SER A 55 -10.60 -19.39 -24.45
CA SER A 55 -9.53 -18.94 -23.55
C SER A 55 -9.45 -17.42 -23.44
N THR A 56 -9.37 -16.71 -24.57
CA THR A 56 -9.28 -15.25 -24.58
C THR A 56 -10.55 -14.59 -24.04
N LYS A 57 -11.73 -15.21 -24.24
CA LYS A 57 -12.99 -14.75 -23.63
C LYS A 57 -12.96 -14.82 -22.11
N LYS A 58 -12.56 -15.96 -21.54
CA LYS A 58 -12.41 -16.13 -20.09
C LYS A 58 -11.40 -15.14 -19.49
N LEU A 59 -10.30 -14.89 -20.21
CA LEU A 59 -9.30 -13.91 -19.80
C LEU A 59 -9.86 -12.48 -19.80
N SER A 60 -10.63 -12.11 -20.83
CA SER A 60 -11.33 -10.82 -20.90
C SER A 60 -12.32 -10.65 -19.74
N GLU A 61 -13.12 -11.68 -19.44
CA GLU A 61 -14.06 -11.66 -18.29
C GLU A 61 -13.34 -11.51 -16.95
N CYS A 62 -12.18 -12.14 -16.79
CA CYS A 62 -11.37 -11.99 -15.59
C CYS A 62 -10.78 -10.59 -15.44
N LEU A 63 -10.20 -10.05 -16.52
CA LEU A 63 -9.72 -8.67 -16.53
C LEU A 63 -10.84 -7.72 -16.11
N LYS A 64 -12.06 -7.92 -16.63
CA LYS A 64 -13.25 -7.17 -16.23
C LYS A 64 -13.55 -7.32 -14.74
N ARG A 65 -13.59 -8.54 -14.18
CA ARG A 65 -13.83 -8.72 -12.74
C ARG A 65 -12.78 -8.02 -11.87
N ILE A 66 -11.51 -8.12 -12.23
CA ILE A 66 -10.42 -7.42 -11.55
C ILE A 66 -10.63 -5.91 -11.62
N GLY A 67 -10.95 -5.39 -12.79
CA GLY A 67 -11.26 -3.97 -12.94
C GLY A 67 -12.44 -3.51 -12.08
N ASP A 68 -13.43 -4.37 -11.82
CA ASP A 68 -14.56 -4.06 -10.94
C ASP A 68 -14.13 -3.93 -9.48
N GLU A 69 -13.23 -4.81 -9.02
CA GLU A 69 -12.64 -4.74 -7.69
C GLU A 69 -11.71 -3.53 -7.51
N LEU A 70 -11.00 -3.13 -8.58
CA LEU A 70 -10.17 -1.93 -8.54
C LEU A 70 -11.02 -0.65 -8.59
N ASP A 71 -12.12 -0.66 -9.33
CA ASP A 71 -13.08 0.45 -9.37
C ASP A 71 -13.79 0.68 -8.03
N SER A 72 -14.02 -0.37 -7.24
CA SER A 72 -14.60 -0.24 -5.89
C SER A 72 -13.61 0.28 -4.83
N ASN A 73 -12.31 0.30 -5.14
CA ASN A 73 -11.30 0.88 -4.25
C ASN A 73 -11.29 2.42 -4.37
N MET A 74 -11.95 3.08 -3.41
CA MET A 74 -12.11 4.53 -3.37
C MET A 74 -10.78 5.30 -3.21
N GLU A 75 -9.78 4.71 -2.54
CA GLU A 75 -8.47 5.33 -2.38
C GLU A 75 -7.69 5.33 -3.69
N LEU A 76 -7.72 4.21 -4.41
CA LEU A 76 -7.20 4.07 -5.77
C LEU A 76 -7.88 5.06 -6.73
N GLN A 77 -9.21 5.17 -6.67
CA GLN A 77 -9.94 6.15 -7.49
C GLN A 77 -9.51 7.59 -7.17
N ARG A 78 -9.33 7.93 -5.90
CA ARG A 78 -8.90 9.26 -5.46
C ARG A 78 -7.47 9.58 -5.94
N MET A 79 -6.54 8.64 -5.82
CA MET A 79 -5.16 8.79 -6.30
C MET A 79 -5.09 8.96 -7.83
N ILE A 80 -5.90 8.22 -8.58
CA ILE A 80 -6.01 8.35 -10.04
C ILE A 80 -6.65 9.68 -10.44
N ALA A 81 -7.65 10.16 -9.69
CA ALA A 81 -8.28 11.44 -9.95
C ALA A 81 -7.30 12.62 -9.80
N ALA A 82 -6.41 12.55 -8.81
CA ALA A 82 -5.39 13.55 -8.51
C ALA A 82 -4.25 13.65 -9.54
N VAL A 83 -4.20 12.75 -10.53
CA VAL A 83 -3.17 12.77 -11.59
C VAL A 83 -3.36 13.96 -12.52
N ASP A 84 -2.38 14.84 -12.58
CA ASP A 84 -2.35 15.91 -13.58
C ASP A 84 -2.22 15.32 -15.01
N THR A 85 -3.06 15.78 -15.93
CA THR A 85 -3.12 15.31 -17.32
C THR A 85 -2.48 16.26 -18.32
N ASP A 86 -1.71 17.24 -17.86
CA ASP A 86 -1.00 18.16 -18.75
C ASP A 86 0.13 17.46 -19.56
N SER A 87 0.67 16.33 -19.06
CA SER A 87 1.73 15.54 -19.72
C SER A 87 1.49 14.01 -19.65
N PRO A 88 0.40 13.50 -20.25
CA PRO A 88 -0.07 12.12 -20.06
C PRO A 88 0.94 11.05 -20.51
N ARG A 89 1.82 11.38 -21.46
CA ARG A 89 2.89 10.50 -21.93
C ARG A 89 3.95 10.24 -20.86
N GLU A 90 4.43 11.31 -20.23
CA GLU A 90 5.48 11.22 -19.22
C GLU A 90 4.98 10.48 -17.98
N VAL A 91 3.75 10.79 -17.56
CA VAL A 91 3.08 10.08 -16.46
C VAL A 91 2.94 8.59 -16.80
N PHE A 92 2.51 8.25 -18.01
CA PHE A 92 2.35 6.86 -18.43
C PHE A 92 3.66 6.07 -18.32
N PHE A 93 4.71 6.53 -19.00
CA PHE A 93 5.98 5.81 -19.05
C PHE A 93 6.71 5.81 -17.70
N ARG A 94 6.57 6.87 -16.89
CA ARG A 94 7.13 6.90 -15.53
C ARG A 94 6.51 5.81 -14.65
N VAL A 95 5.18 5.74 -14.63
CA VAL A 95 4.44 4.75 -13.83
C VAL A 95 4.70 3.34 -14.33
N ALA A 96 4.68 3.13 -15.64
CA ALA A 96 4.97 1.83 -16.23
C ALA A 96 6.42 1.38 -15.97
N ALA A 97 7.40 2.28 -16.09
CA ALA A 97 8.79 1.95 -15.81
C ALA A 97 9.03 1.61 -14.33
N GLU A 98 8.39 2.35 -13.42
CA GLU A 98 8.50 2.11 -11.98
C GLU A 98 7.83 0.80 -11.56
N MET A 99 6.66 0.48 -12.11
CA MET A 99 5.96 -0.78 -11.82
C MET A 99 6.77 -2.03 -12.17
N PHE A 100 7.77 -1.91 -13.06
CA PHE A 100 8.65 -3.00 -13.48
C PHE A 100 10.14 -2.70 -13.23
N SER A 101 10.47 -1.76 -12.32
CA SER A 101 11.86 -1.33 -12.05
C SER A 101 12.68 -2.38 -11.28
N ASP A 102 12.01 -3.19 -10.45
CA ASP A 102 12.63 -4.25 -9.64
C ASP A 102 12.91 -5.55 -10.42
N GLY A 103 12.53 -5.62 -11.71
CA GLY A 103 12.73 -6.79 -12.56
C GLY A 103 11.81 -7.99 -12.26
N ASN A 104 10.87 -7.85 -11.32
CA ASN A 104 9.92 -8.90 -10.96
C ASN A 104 8.64 -8.79 -11.80
N PHE A 105 8.56 -9.60 -12.86
CA PHE A 105 7.40 -9.64 -13.74
C PHE A 105 6.37 -10.67 -13.25
N ASN A 106 5.11 -10.26 -13.18
CA ASN A 106 3.97 -11.13 -12.91
C ASN A 106 2.71 -10.60 -13.60
N TRP A 107 1.72 -11.47 -13.78
CA TRP A 107 0.48 -11.12 -14.47
C TRP A 107 -0.32 -10.03 -13.75
N GLY A 108 -0.29 -9.97 -12.41
CA GLY A 108 -0.97 -8.92 -11.65
C GLY A 108 -0.50 -7.51 -12.04
N ARG A 109 0.81 -7.32 -12.25
CA ARG A 109 1.38 -6.06 -12.74
C ARG A 109 1.02 -5.76 -14.20
N VAL A 110 0.93 -6.79 -15.05
CA VAL A 110 0.45 -6.62 -16.43
C VAL A 110 -1.02 -6.15 -16.45
N VAL A 111 -1.86 -6.71 -15.58
CA VAL A 111 -3.26 -6.27 -15.43
C VAL A 111 -3.35 -4.86 -14.85
N ALA A 112 -2.51 -4.51 -13.88
CA ALA A 112 -2.45 -3.16 -13.33
C ALA A 112 -2.05 -2.12 -14.40
N LEU A 113 -1.13 -2.46 -15.32
CA LEU A 113 -0.79 -1.63 -16.47
C LEU A 113 -2.00 -1.38 -17.38
N PHE A 114 -2.78 -2.42 -17.69
CA PHE A 114 -3.98 -2.33 -18.52
C PHE A 114 -5.06 -1.49 -17.83
N TYR A 115 -5.22 -1.67 -16.52
CA TYR A 115 -6.14 -0.87 -15.71
C TYR A 115 -5.77 0.61 -15.72
N PHE A 116 -4.50 0.93 -15.49
CA PHE A 116 -4.02 2.30 -15.51
C PHE A 116 -4.18 2.97 -16.88
N ALA A 117 -3.80 2.27 -17.95
CA ALA A 117 -4.02 2.73 -19.33
C ALA A 117 -5.51 3.03 -19.59
N SER A 118 -6.41 2.16 -19.11
CA SER A 118 -7.85 2.36 -19.27
C SER A 118 -8.35 3.62 -18.56
N LYS A 119 -7.86 3.91 -17.34
CA LYS A 119 -8.27 5.09 -16.59
C LYS A 119 -7.79 6.39 -17.22
N LEU A 120 -6.58 6.40 -17.78
CA LEU A 120 -6.10 7.53 -18.57
C LEU A 120 -6.95 7.75 -19.82
N VAL A 121 -7.37 6.68 -20.49
CA VAL A 121 -8.27 6.76 -21.65
C VAL A 121 -9.65 7.30 -21.26
N LEU A 122 -10.22 6.84 -20.15
CA LEU A 122 -11.51 7.33 -19.64
C LEU A 122 -11.41 8.81 -19.24
N LYS A 123 -10.30 9.23 -18.63
CA LYS A 123 -10.06 10.65 -18.32
C LYS A 123 -9.96 11.49 -19.58
N ALA A 124 -9.28 11.00 -20.62
CA ALA A 124 -9.20 11.65 -21.93
C ALA A 124 -10.56 11.76 -22.64
N LEU A 125 -11.45 10.78 -22.45
CA LEU A 125 -12.83 10.82 -22.92
C LEU A 125 -13.64 11.90 -22.19
N CYS A 126 -13.54 11.99 -20.87
CA CYS A 126 -14.20 13.02 -20.06
C CYS A 126 -13.73 14.44 -20.41
N THR A 127 -12.45 14.62 -20.74
CA THR A 127 -11.89 15.92 -21.14
C THR A 127 -12.07 16.25 -22.63
N LYS A 128 -12.81 15.42 -23.38
CA LYS A 128 -13.12 15.59 -24.82
C LYS A 128 -11.88 15.66 -25.73
N VAL A 129 -10.83 14.88 -25.44
CA VAL A 129 -9.62 14.79 -26.27
C VAL A 129 -9.50 13.38 -26.88
N PRO A 130 -10.36 12.99 -27.84
CA PRO A 130 -10.45 11.62 -28.35
C PRO A 130 -9.19 11.16 -29.11
N GLN A 131 -8.43 12.11 -29.66
CA GLN A 131 -7.14 11.85 -30.31
C GLN A 131 -6.10 11.23 -29.36
N LEU A 132 -6.22 11.47 -28.05
CA LEU A 132 -5.30 10.94 -27.04
C LEU A 132 -5.53 9.43 -26.78
N ILE A 133 -6.71 8.90 -27.11
CA ILE A 133 -7.08 7.51 -26.85
C ILE A 133 -6.18 6.56 -27.65
N ARG A 134 -6.05 6.78 -28.96
CA ARG A 134 -5.19 5.97 -29.83
C ARG A 134 -3.72 6.07 -29.40
N THR A 135 -3.31 7.24 -28.91
CA THR A 135 -1.95 7.49 -28.44
C THR A 135 -1.63 6.74 -27.15
N ILE A 136 -2.54 6.73 -26.16
CA ILE A 136 -2.36 5.97 -24.90
C ILE A 136 -2.35 4.46 -25.17
N MET A 137 -3.25 3.98 -26.04
CA MET A 137 -3.25 2.57 -26.47
C MET A 137 -1.93 2.22 -27.16
N GLY A 138 -1.42 3.10 -28.02
CA GLY A 138 -0.10 2.98 -28.66
C GLY A 138 1.02 2.83 -27.63
N TRP A 139 1.11 3.74 -26.65
CA TRP A 139 2.13 3.65 -25.59
C TRP A 139 2.07 2.35 -24.80
N THR A 140 0.87 1.87 -24.51
CA THR A 140 0.66 0.62 -23.78
C THR A 140 1.16 -0.58 -24.57
N LEU A 141 0.88 -0.61 -25.88
CA LEU A 141 1.35 -1.68 -26.77
C LEU A 141 2.84 -1.60 -27.05
N ASP A 142 3.41 -0.40 -27.14
CA ASP A 142 4.85 -0.21 -27.29
C ASP A 142 5.58 -0.68 -26.04
N PHE A 143 5.10 -0.32 -24.84
CA PHE A 143 5.66 -0.82 -23.59
C PHE A 143 5.55 -2.34 -23.47
N LEU A 144 4.39 -2.91 -23.83
CA LEU A 144 4.18 -4.36 -23.85
C LEU A 144 5.20 -5.04 -24.78
N ARG A 145 5.41 -4.50 -25.99
CA ARG A 145 6.36 -5.03 -26.99
C ARG A 145 7.80 -4.95 -26.51
N GLU A 146 8.20 -3.82 -25.94
CA GLU A 146 9.59 -3.54 -25.60
C GLU A 146 10.03 -4.18 -24.29
N ARG A 147 9.12 -4.33 -23.31
CA ARG A 147 9.48 -4.71 -21.94
C ARG A 147 8.86 -6.02 -21.46
N LEU A 148 7.68 -6.39 -21.97
CA LEU A 148 6.90 -7.51 -21.43
C LEU A 148 6.81 -8.69 -22.39
N LEU A 149 6.99 -8.48 -23.70
CA LEU A 149 6.81 -9.50 -24.73
C LEU A 149 7.68 -10.74 -24.50
N GLY A 150 8.95 -10.56 -24.18
CA GLY A 150 9.86 -11.68 -23.88
C GLY A 150 9.37 -12.50 -22.69
N TRP A 151 9.01 -11.83 -21.60
CA TRP A 151 8.48 -12.51 -20.41
C TRP A 151 7.14 -13.21 -20.69
N ILE A 152 6.19 -12.57 -21.38
CA ILE A 152 4.90 -13.18 -21.74
C ILE A 152 5.11 -14.41 -22.63
N GLN A 153 6.08 -14.35 -23.54
CA GLN A 153 6.44 -15.48 -24.40
C GLN A 153 7.03 -16.63 -23.57
N ASP A 154 7.86 -16.34 -22.56
CA ASP A 154 8.37 -17.33 -21.62
C ASP A 154 7.26 -17.97 -20.77
N GLN A 155 6.16 -17.26 -20.52
CA GLN A 155 4.97 -17.79 -19.86
C GLN A 155 4.04 -18.60 -20.79
N GLY A 156 4.39 -18.77 -22.08
CA GLY A 156 3.57 -19.48 -23.07
C GLY A 156 2.53 -18.62 -23.79
N GLY A 157 2.57 -17.29 -23.62
CA GLY A 157 1.64 -16.33 -24.20
C GLY A 157 0.46 -16.00 -23.27
N TRP A 158 -0.67 -15.61 -23.85
CA TRP A 158 -1.90 -15.25 -23.12
C TRP A 158 -2.81 -16.46 -22.84
N ALA A 159 -2.36 -17.68 -23.13
CA ALA A 159 -3.10 -18.90 -22.83
C ALA A 159 -2.79 -19.36 -21.39
N PRO A 160 -3.80 -19.85 -20.64
CA PRO A 160 -3.56 -20.35 -19.29
C PRO A 160 -2.59 -21.55 -19.28
N PRO A 161 -1.56 -21.55 -18.42
CA PRO A 161 -0.68 -22.70 -18.25
C PRO A 161 -1.47 -23.91 -17.73
N PRO A 162 -1.02 -25.13 -18.02
CA PRO A 162 -1.67 -26.37 -17.58
C PRO A 162 -1.63 -26.57 -16.05
N THR A 163 -0.85 -25.78 -15.33
CA THR A 163 -0.80 -25.76 -13.86
C THR A 163 -1.27 -24.38 -13.36
N THR A 164 -2.28 -24.40 -12.51
CA THR A 164 -3.06 -23.24 -12.06
C THR A 164 -2.31 -22.30 -11.12
N ALA A 165 -1.06 -22.56 -10.74
CA ALA A 165 -0.36 -21.83 -9.69
C ALA A 165 0.17 -20.45 -10.13
N ASP A 166 0.55 -20.28 -11.40
CA ASP A 166 1.24 -19.07 -11.88
C ASP A 166 0.42 -18.23 -12.88
N TRP A 167 -0.82 -18.63 -13.17
CA TRP A 167 -1.77 -17.86 -13.99
C TRP A 167 -2.51 -16.82 -13.13
N PRO A 168 -2.95 -15.66 -13.66
CA PRO A 168 -3.75 -14.68 -12.92
C PRO A 168 -5.08 -15.21 -12.37
N ILE A 169 -5.41 -16.48 -12.63
CA ILE A 169 -6.57 -17.16 -12.09
C ILE A 169 -6.25 -18.65 -11.92
N ALA A 170 -5.74 -19.02 -10.76
CA ALA A 170 -6.16 -20.29 -10.19
C ALA A 170 -7.68 -20.15 -9.93
N LEU A 171 -8.52 -20.67 -10.82
CA LEU A 171 -9.89 -21.01 -10.46
C LEU A 171 -9.85 -22.41 -9.83
N PRO A 172 -9.92 -22.57 -8.51
CA PRO A 172 -10.82 -23.58 -7.99
C PRO A 172 -12.24 -23.03 -8.08
N ASP A 173 -13.23 -23.90 -8.28
CA ASP A 173 -14.66 -23.59 -8.11
C ASP A 173 -15.03 -23.26 -6.63
N ARG A 174 -14.12 -22.62 -5.88
CA ARG A 174 -14.28 -22.15 -4.50
C ARG A 174 -13.46 -20.88 -4.26
N PRO A 175 -13.98 -19.94 -3.48
CA PRO A 175 -13.26 -18.70 -3.18
C PRO A 175 -12.11 -19.02 -2.21
N THR A 176 -10.88 -18.92 -2.69
CA THR A 176 -9.67 -18.87 -1.84
C THR A 176 -8.97 -17.53 -2.05
N SER A 177 -8.50 -16.95 -0.96
CA SER A 177 -8.15 -15.54 -0.74
C SER A 177 -6.83 -15.03 -1.35
N GLU A 178 -6.07 -15.85 -2.05
CA GLU A 178 -4.69 -15.48 -2.44
C GLU A 178 -4.55 -14.83 -3.83
N GLY A 179 -5.36 -15.20 -4.83
CA GLY A 179 -5.31 -14.61 -6.18
C GLY A 179 -5.64 -13.10 -6.25
N PRO A 180 -6.66 -12.60 -5.52
CA PRO A 180 -7.02 -11.18 -5.53
C PRO A 180 -6.00 -10.27 -4.84
N ARG A 181 -5.14 -10.82 -3.97
CA ARG A 181 -4.21 -10.05 -3.13
C ARG A 181 -3.06 -9.45 -3.95
N ALA A 182 -2.39 -10.25 -4.78
CA ALA A 182 -1.27 -9.78 -5.60
C ALA A 182 -1.69 -8.70 -6.62
N ILE A 183 -2.92 -8.78 -7.12
CA ILE A 183 -3.50 -7.81 -8.05
C ILE A 183 -3.87 -6.50 -7.33
N LYS A 184 -4.47 -6.59 -6.14
CA LYS A 184 -4.75 -5.42 -5.28
C LYS A 184 -3.45 -4.74 -4.85
N GLU A 185 -2.43 -5.50 -4.46
CA GLU A 185 -1.10 -5.01 -4.09
C GLU A 185 -0.37 -4.37 -5.29
N ALA A 186 -0.44 -4.95 -6.48
CA ALA A 186 0.13 -4.36 -7.70
C ALA A 186 -0.60 -3.07 -8.13
N ALA A 187 -1.92 -3.00 -7.97
CA ALA A 187 -2.70 -1.80 -8.26
C ALA A 187 -2.46 -0.70 -7.22
N LEU A 188 -2.32 -1.04 -5.93
CA LEU A 188 -1.91 -0.12 -4.87
C LEU A 188 -0.48 0.39 -5.07
N ALA A 189 0.45 -0.47 -5.49
CA ALA A 189 1.81 -0.08 -5.84
C ALA A 189 1.82 0.88 -7.05
N THR A 190 1.00 0.59 -8.07
CA THR A 190 0.79 1.47 -9.22
C THR A 190 0.25 2.82 -8.77
N ALA A 191 -0.76 2.83 -7.89
CA ALA A 191 -1.35 4.05 -7.31
C ALA A 191 -0.36 4.86 -6.46
N ALA A 192 0.50 4.18 -5.70
CA ALA A 192 1.56 4.80 -4.93
C ALA A 192 2.64 5.41 -5.84
N CYS A 193 3.03 4.72 -6.92
CA CYS A 193 3.94 5.26 -7.93
C CYS A 193 3.35 6.49 -8.64
N ILE A 194 2.04 6.46 -8.89
CA ILE A 194 1.27 7.57 -9.47
C ILE A 194 1.23 8.78 -8.50
N ALA A 195 0.96 8.55 -7.21
CA ALA A 195 0.77 9.61 -6.21
C ALA A 195 2.08 10.28 -5.76
N LEU A 196 3.23 9.61 -5.91
CA LEU A 196 4.49 10.05 -5.29
C LEU A 196 5.45 10.80 -6.20
N GLY A 197 5.26 10.80 -7.53
CA GLY A 197 5.95 11.71 -8.45
C GLY A 197 7.50 11.69 -8.43
N GLY A 198 8.14 10.72 -7.79
CA GLY A 198 9.59 10.62 -7.63
C GLY A 198 10.01 9.25 -7.10
N SER A 199 11.23 8.82 -7.46
CA SER A 199 11.77 7.47 -7.24
C SER A 199 11.60 6.97 -5.80
N PRO A 200 10.98 5.79 -5.58
CA PRO A 200 10.91 5.19 -4.26
C PRO A 200 12.17 4.37 -3.96
N ASP A 201 12.62 4.43 -2.71
CA ASP A 201 13.55 3.47 -2.15
C ASP A 201 12.82 2.11 -2.04
N LEU A 202 13.17 1.16 -2.93
CA LEU A 202 12.52 -0.15 -3.10
C LEU A 202 12.77 -1.13 -1.94
N SER A 203 13.34 -0.70 -0.81
CA SER A 203 13.51 -1.57 0.36
C SER A 203 12.17 -2.09 0.91
N LEU A 204 11.08 -1.33 0.75
CA LEU A 204 9.71 -1.74 1.14
C LEU A 204 9.06 -2.76 0.18
N ALA A 205 9.48 -2.84 -1.08
CA ALA A 205 8.97 -3.83 -2.03
C ALA A 205 9.54 -5.24 -1.75
N SER A 206 10.75 -5.32 -1.17
CA SER A 206 11.43 -6.60 -0.90
C SER A 206 10.78 -7.45 0.19
N THR A 207 9.93 -6.87 1.03
CA THR A 207 9.18 -7.59 2.07
C THR A 207 7.90 -8.25 1.53
N VAL A 208 7.40 -7.78 0.38
CA VAL A 208 6.11 -8.18 -0.21
C VAL A 208 6.26 -9.23 -1.32
N PHE A 209 7.43 -9.30 -1.98
CA PHE A 209 7.67 -10.24 -3.08
C PHE A 209 8.62 -11.39 -2.68
N GLY A 210 8.10 -12.37 -1.93
CA GLY A 210 8.58 -13.77 -1.88
C GLY A 210 10.00 -14.10 -1.35
N ARG A 211 10.09 -14.65 -0.13
CA ARG A 211 11.18 -15.56 0.26
C ARG A 211 10.75 -17.01 0.05
N ASN A 212 11.19 -17.63 -1.04
CA ASN A 212 11.39 -19.08 -1.09
C ASN A 212 12.91 -19.34 -1.06
N ARG A 213 13.42 -19.83 0.08
CA ARG A 213 14.76 -20.45 0.16
C ARG A 213 14.60 -21.95 0.46
N PRO A 214 15.38 -22.83 -0.20
CA PRO A 214 15.36 -24.24 0.10
C PRO A 214 16.06 -24.56 1.43
N ARG A 215 15.52 -25.59 2.08
CA ARG A 215 15.87 -26.15 3.39
C ARG A 215 17.33 -26.63 3.43
N VAL A 216 18.13 -26.16 4.39
CA VAL A 216 19.42 -26.77 4.76
C VAL A 216 19.46 -27.01 6.27
N ALA A 217 19.99 -28.17 6.65
CA ALA A 217 19.84 -28.86 7.92
C ALA A 217 20.53 -28.22 9.14
N LEU A 218 19.96 -28.51 10.31
CA LEU A 218 20.43 -28.18 11.67
C LEU A 218 21.59 -29.08 12.12
N SER A 219 22.51 -28.51 12.93
CA SER A 219 23.03 -29.01 14.24
C SER A 219 24.31 -28.24 14.67
N PRO A 220 24.77 -28.28 15.95
CA PRO A 220 24.15 -27.62 17.10
C PRO A 220 25.14 -26.75 17.94
N ALA A 221 24.61 -26.22 19.04
CA ALA A 221 25.11 -25.19 19.95
C ALA A 221 26.43 -25.45 20.72
N SER A 222 27.02 -24.37 21.25
CA SER A 222 27.80 -24.39 22.49
C SER A 222 27.78 -23.03 23.21
N ASP A 223 27.90 -23.10 24.53
CA ASP A 223 27.43 -22.17 25.55
C ASP A 223 28.42 -21.05 25.98
N HIS A 224 27.83 -20.04 26.65
CA HIS A 224 28.36 -19.21 27.76
C HIS A 224 28.99 -17.80 27.49
N PRO A 225 28.88 -16.87 28.47
CA PRO A 225 28.72 -15.41 28.27
C PRO A 225 29.99 -14.58 28.61
N PRO A 226 29.99 -13.23 28.46
CA PRO A 226 31.22 -12.45 28.38
C PRO A 226 31.74 -11.96 29.73
N THR A 227 33.07 -11.85 29.86
CA THR A 227 33.74 -11.22 31.01
C THR A 227 34.61 -10.05 30.54
N PHE A 228 34.52 -8.94 31.28
CA PHE A 228 35.37 -7.76 31.19
C PHE A 228 36.85 -8.09 31.46
N GLY A 229 37.77 -7.43 30.75
CA GLY A 229 39.20 -7.53 31.00
C GLY A 229 39.98 -6.38 30.38
N VAL A 230 40.36 -5.42 31.23
CA VAL A 230 41.32 -4.33 30.98
C VAL A 230 42.71 -4.93 30.70
N SER A 231 43.49 -4.33 29.80
CA SER A 231 44.95 -4.46 29.85
C SER A 231 45.67 -3.22 29.31
N HIS A 232 46.49 -2.67 30.20
CA HIS A 232 47.51 -1.65 30.01
C HIS A 232 48.58 -2.08 29.00
N SER A 233 49.17 -1.11 28.29
CA SER A 233 50.61 -1.06 28.03
C SER A 233 51.03 0.37 27.71
N ALA A 234 51.95 0.90 28.52
CA ALA A 234 52.65 2.16 28.34
C ALA A 234 54.14 1.85 28.19
N ILE A 235 54.89 2.54 27.31
CA ILE A 235 56.34 2.80 27.45
C ILE A 235 56.74 4.07 26.65
N LEU A 236 57.32 5.06 27.38
CA LEU A 236 58.35 6.11 27.10
C LEU A 236 58.19 7.06 25.87
N GLY A 237 58.50 8.37 25.89
CA GLY A 237 59.12 9.30 26.84
C GLY A 237 59.84 10.45 26.09
N HIS A 238 59.67 11.71 26.54
CA HIS A 238 60.30 13.00 26.11
C HIS A 238 59.88 13.59 24.72
N ARG A 239 59.58 14.88 24.52
CA ARG A 239 60.16 16.15 25.04
C ARG A 239 59.24 17.35 24.72
N ASP A 240 59.25 18.39 25.57
CA ASP A 240 58.44 19.63 25.50
C ASP A 240 58.65 20.53 24.25
N GLN A 241 57.54 21.05 23.70
CA GLN A 241 57.37 22.46 23.28
C GLN A 241 55.88 22.79 22.96
N PRO A 242 55.42 24.04 23.18
CA PRO A 242 54.00 24.37 23.30
C PRO A 242 53.33 24.69 21.95
N THR A 243 52.21 24.05 21.66
CA THR A 243 51.30 24.45 20.57
C THR A 243 50.26 25.45 21.10
N PRO A 244 49.97 26.54 20.36
CA PRO A 244 49.11 27.60 20.87
C PRO A 244 47.66 27.16 20.94
N PHE A 245 47.09 27.44 22.10
CA PHE A 245 45.69 27.33 22.47
C PHE A 245 44.83 28.20 21.54
N LEU A 246 44.30 27.63 20.46
CA LEU A 246 43.15 28.22 19.79
C LEU A 246 41.90 27.74 20.52
N SER A 247 41.47 28.58 21.46
CA SER A 247 40.11 28.59 21.99
C SER A 247 39.12 28.57 20.83
N ARG A 248 38.60 27.39 20.51
CA ARG A 248 37.40 27.24 19.67
C ARG A 248 36.25 27.81 20.49
N THR A 249 35.95 29.07 20.28
CA THR A 249 34.64 29.61 20.55
C THR A 249 33.62 28.68 19.87
N PRO A 250 32.55 28.25 20.55
CA PRO A 250 31.48 27.55 19.86
C PRO A 250 30.94 28.54 18.85
N TYR A 251 31.21 28.29 17.56
CA TYR A 251 30.50 28.96 16.50
C TYR A 251 29.02 28.76 16.81
N TYR A 252 28.35 29.86 17.15
CA TYR A 252 26.90 29.94 17.15
C TYR A 252 26.51 29.68 15.70
N ARG A 253 26.37 28.40 15.35
CA ARG A 253 25.82 27.99 14.06
C ARG A 253 24.37 28.44 14.15
N SER A 254 24.09 29.65 13.68
CA SER A 254 22.74 30.08 13.35
C SER A 254 22.08 28.89 12.68
N THR A 255 21.06 28.33 13.32
CA THR A 255 20.19 27.32 12.70
C THR A 255 19.63 27.98 11.46
N MET A 256 20.29 27.77 10.32
CA MET A 256 19.85 28.22 9.03
C MET A 256 18.46 27.62 8.83
N SER A 257 17.46 28.49 8.77
CA SER A 257 16.10 28.07 8.44
C SER A 257 16.15 27.27 7.15
N SER A 258 15.35 26.20 7.07
CA SER A 258 15.30 25.37 5.86
C SER A 258 14.99 26.23 4.64
N GLN A 259 15.68 25.99 3.52
CA GLN A 259 15.51 26.77 2.29
C GLN A 259 14.09 26.73 1.71
N ILE A 260 13.33 25.67 2.03
CA ILE A 260 11.96 25.45 1.57
C ILE A 260 10.90 25.92 2.57
N ARG A 261 11.30 26.42 3.74
CA ARG A 261 10.34 26.78 4.79
C ARG A 261 9.62 28.08 4.44
N GLN A 262 8.31 27.99 4.27
CA GLN A 262 7.45 29.14 3.99
C GLN A 262 6.13 29.01 4.75
N ASN A 263 5.73 30.10 5.42
CA ASN A 263 4.49 30.21 6.18
C ASN A 263 4.27 29.03 7.16
N TYR A 264 5.33 28.59 7.83
CA TYR A 264 5.32 27.45 8.73
C TYR A 264 5.92 27.87 10.06
N SER A 265 5.09 28.14 11.06
CA SER A 265 5.57 28.65 12.35
C SER A 265 6.27 27.57 13.18
N THR A 266 7.18 27.97 14.07
CA THR A 266 7.87 27.03 14.98
C THR A 266 6.91 26.36 15.96
N GLU A 267 5.82 27.04 16.34
CA GLU A 267 4.76 26.48 17.19
C GLU A 267 3.98 25.38 16.48
N VAL A 268 3.64 25.60 15.21
CA VAL A 268 2.99 24.57 14.37
C VAL A 268 3.92 23.37 14.19
N GLU A 269 5.19 23.61 13.86
CA GLU A 269 6.19 22.55 13.74
C GLU A 269 6.31 21.72 15.02
N ALA A 270 6.35 22.37 16.18
CA ALA A 270 6.39 21.69 17.47
C ALA A 270 5.09 20.91 17.75
N ALA A 271 3.93 21.46 17.38
CA ALA A 271 2.65 20.80 17.54
C ALA A 271 2.51 19.56 16.65
N VAL A 272 2.99 19.62 15.40
CA VAL A 272 3.08 18.45 14.51
C VAL A 272 3.98 17.38 15.08
N ASN A 273 5.16 17.72 15.62
CA ASN A 273 6.03 16.74 16.29
C ASN A 273 5.35 16.07 17.50
N ARG A 274 4.58 16.83 18.30
CA ARG A 274 3.77 16.25 19.39
C ARG A 274 2.72 15.29 18.86
N LEU A 275 1.99 15.69 17.81
CA LEU A 275 0.94 14.87 17.22
C LEU A 275 1.49 13.57 16.62
N VAL A 276 2.66 13.60 15.95
CA VAL A 276 3.38 12.40 15.50
C VAL A 276 3.57 11.43 16.67
N ASN A 277 4.05 11.90 17.82
CA ASN A 277 4.26 11.03 18.97
C ASN A 277 2.95 10.46 19.55
N ILE A 278 1.85 11.22 19.50
CA ILE A 278 0.53 10.75 19.91
C ILE A 278 0.06 9.60 19.00
N HIS A 279 0.21 9.72 17.67
CA HIS A 279 -0.12 8.64 16.73
C HIS A 279 0.77 7.41 16.89
N LEU A 280 2.08 7.59 17.11
CA LEU A 280 2.99 6.47 17.40
C LEU A 280 2.61 5.75 18.70
N ARG A 281 2.24 6.49 19.74
CA ARG A 281 1.74 5.90 21.00
C ARG A 281 0.43 5.15 20.77
N ALA A 282 -0.51 5.70 20.01
CA ALA A 282 -1.77 5.04 19.71
C ALA A 282 -1.55 3.73 18.91
N SER A 283 -0.67 3.77 17.91
CA SER A 283 -0.23 2.58 17.16
C SER A 283 0.32 1.50 18.10
N TYR A 284 1.19 1.88 19.04
CA TYR A 284 1.77 0.92 19.99
C TYR A 284 0.73 0.35 20.98
N THR A 285 -0.22 1.17 21.44
CA THR A 285 -1.35 0.70 22.26
C THR A 285 -2.24 -0.27 21.49
N TYR A 286 -2.56 0.02 20.23
CA TYR A 286 -3.35 -0.88 19.40
C TYR A 286 -2.65 -2.18 19.09
N LEU A 287 -1.33 -2.16 18.95
CA LEU A 287 -0.54 -3.39 18.82
C LEU A 287 -0.65 -4.26 20.08
N SER A 288 -0.61 -3.65 21.27
CA SER A 288 -0.84 -4.34 22.55
C SER A 288 -2.24 -4.95 22.64
N LEU A 289 -3.28 -4.17 22.29
CA LEU A 289 -4.66 -4.66 22.20
C LEU A 289 -4.78 -5.85 21.23
N GLY A 290 -4.23 -5.72 20.04
CA GLY A 290 -4.30 -6.74 18.99
C GLY A 290 -3.71 -8.08 19.44
N PHE A 291 -2.52 -8.06 20.04
CA PHE A 291 -1.87 -9.29 20.52
C PHE A 291 -2.43 -9.81 21.85
N TYR A 292 -3.12 -8.98 22.64
CA TYR A 292 -3.86 -9.48 23.79
C TYR A 292 -5.01 -10.40 23.37
N PHE A 293 -5.79 -10.00 22.36
CA PHE A 293 -6.91 -10.82 21.85
C PHE A 293 -6.46 -12.06 21.05
N ASP A 294 -5.20 -12.09 20.62
CA ASP A 294 -4.55 -13.24 19.93
C ASP A 294 -4.07 -14.34 20.90
N ARG A 295 -4.08 -14.09 22.22
CA ARG A 295 -3.66 -15.09 23.22
C ARG A 295 -4.60 -16.30 23.22
N ASP A 296 -4.06 -17.47 23.55
CA ASP A 296 -4.82 -18.72 23.61
C ASP A 296 -5.92 -18.72 24.68
N ASP A 297 -5.74 -17.97 25.76
CA ASP A 297 -6.71 -17.83 26.85
C ASP A 297 -7.77 -16.74 26.62
N VAL A 298 -7.67 -15.99 25.51
CA VAL A 298 -8.67 -15.00 25.06
C VAL A 298 -9.33 -15.46 23.75
N ALA A 299 -8.53 -15.81 22.74
CA ALA A 299 -8.92 -16.45 21.47
C ALA A 299 -10.02 -15.73 20.68
N LEU A 300 -9.89 -14.41 20.50
CA LEU A 300 -10.81 -13.57 19.71
C LEU A 300 -10.04 -12.94 18.53
N GLU A 301 -9.72 -13.76 17.54
CA GLU A 301 -8.81 -13.41 16.44
C GLU A 301 -9.30 -12.24 15.58
N GLY A 302 -10.60 -12.15 15.30
CA GLY A 302 -11.20 -11.03 14.57
C GLY A 302 -11.11 -9.70 15.33
N VAL A 303 -11.28 -9.72 16.66
CA VAL A 303 -11.04 -8.55 17.52
C VAL A 303 -9.55 -8.17 17.51
N GLY A 304 -8.66 -9.16 17.64
CA GLY A 304 -7.22 -8.96 17.57
C GLY A 304 -6.77 -8.40 16.23
N HIS A 305 -7.32 -8.91 15.14
CA HIS A 305 -7.11 -8.41 13.78
C HIS A 305 -7.54 -6.95 13.63
N PHE A 306 -8.77 -6.62 14.03
CA PHE A 306 -9.30 -5.26 13.98
C PHE A 306 -8.36 -4.25 14.67
N PHE A 307 -7.85 -4.57 15.86
CA PHE A 307 -6.91 -3.68 16.54
C PHE A 307 -5.52 -3.64 15.88
N ARG A 308 -5.05 -4.72 15.25
CA ARG A 308 -3.81 -4.68 14.46
C ARG A 308 -3.94 -3.78 13.22
N GLU A 309 -5.08 -3.80 12.53
CA GLU A 309 -5.33 -2.85 11.43
C GLU A 309 -5.29 -1.40 11.94
N LEU A 310 -5.94 -1.10 13.07
CA LEU A 310 -5.87 0.23 13.68
C LEU A 310 -4.42 0.60 14.08
N ALA A 311 -3.63 -0.37 14.54
CA ALA A 311 -2.21 -0.12 14.84
C ALA A 311 -1.44 0.34 13.60
N GLU A 312 -1.67 -0.31 12.45
CA GLU A 312 -1.07 0.05 11.17
C GLU A 312 -1.57 1.40 10.66
N GLU A 313 -2.88 1.65 10.71
CA GLU A 313 -3.50 2.93 10.32
C GLU A 313 -2.92 4.12 11.13
N LYS A 314 -2.77 3.97 12.44
CA LYS A 314 -2.17 5.01 13.29
C LYS A 314 -0.67 5.15 13.04
N HIS A 315 0.04 4.08 12.69
CA HIS A 315 1.45 4.17 12.26
C HIS A 315 1.59 4.96 10.96
N GLU A 316 0.73 4.69 9.98
CA GLU A 316 0.70 5.39 8.70
C GLU A 316 0.31 6.85 8.87
N SER A 317 -0.61 7.15 9.80
CA SER A 317 -0.96 8.51 10.20
C SER A 317 0.26 9.30 10.71
N ALA A 318 1.10 8.68 11.56
CA ALA A 318 2.37 9.28 12.00
C ALA A 318 3.33 9.51 10.83
N ARG A 319 3.45 8.54 9.92
CA ARG A 319 4.29 8.64 8.72
C ARG A 319 3.86 9.79 7.81
N ARG A 320 2.54 9.97 7.63
CA ARG A 320 1.95 11.05 6.83
C ARG A 320 2.29 12.42 7.41
N LEU A 321 2.18 12.57 8.73
CA LEU A 321 2.57 13.81 9.43
C LEU A 321 4.08 14.10 9.31
N LEU A 322 4.93 13.09 9.48
CA LEU A 322 6.39 13.21 9.32
C LEU A 322 6.79 13.64 7.91
N LYS A 323 6.11 13.10 6.88
CA LYS A 323 6.34 13.50 5.50
C LYS A 323 5.97 14.97 5.28
N MET A 324 4.80 15.40 5.76
CA MET A 324 4.36 16.79 5.67
C MET A 324 5.31 17.74 6.43
N GLN A 325 5.73 17.37 7.64
CA GLN A 325 6.72 18.12 8.44
C GLN A 325 7.98 18.42 7.62
N ASN A 326 8.52 17.42 6.92
CA ASN A 326 9.70 17.60 6.06
C ASN A 326 9.39 18.41 4.80
N GLN A 327 8.24 18.20 4.16
CA GLN A 327 7.80 18.97 2.98
C GLN A 327 7.68 20.48 3.27
N ARG A 328 7.29 20.86 4.48
CA ARG A 328 7.17 22.26 4.92
C ARG A 328 8.48 22.85 5.44
N GLY A 329 9.59 22.11 5.36
CA GLY A 329 10.90 22.54 5.84
C GLY A 329 11.05 22.52 7.37
N GLY A 330 10.17 21.80 8.06
CA GLY A 330 10.31 21.50 9.48
C GLY A 330 11.40 20.47 9.78
N ARG A 331 11.56 20.13 11.06
CA ARG A 331 12.43 19.08 11.56
C ARG A 331 11.61 18.08 12.35
N ALA A 332 11.65 16.83 11.92
CA ALA A 332 11.12 15.71 12.68
C ALA A 332 11.96 15.52 13.96
N LEU A 333 11.33 15.71 15.12
CA LEU A 333 11.95 15.49 16.43
C LEU A 333 11.22 14.34 17.12
N PHE A 334 11.78 13.15 17.02
CA PHE A 334 11.23 11.96 17.68
C PHE A 334 11.36 12.07 19.20
N GLN A 335 10.39 11.50 19.89
CA GLN A 335 10.31 11.41 21.35
C GLN A 335 10.13 9.96 21.75
N ASP A 336 10.30 9.67 23.04
CA ASP A 336 10.05 8.34 23.57
C ASP A 336 8.57 7.95 23.41
N VAL A 337 8.34 6.78 22.82
CA VAL A 337 7.03 6.17 22.74
C VAL A 337 6.79 5.41 24.05
N GLN A 338 5.93 5.96 24.89
CA GLN A 338 5.63 5.36 26.20
C GLN A 338 4.90 4.02 26.03
N LYS A 339 5.23 3.06 26.90
CA LYS A 339 4.48 1.80 27.03
C LYS A 339 2.99 2.09 27.28
N PRO A 340 2.06 1.28 26.75
CA PRO A 340 0.66 1.33 27.14
C PRO A 340 0.48 1.22 28.66
N SER A 341 -0.57 1.86 29.21
CA SER A 341 -0.81 1.91 30.65
C SER A 341 -1.18 0.57 31.27
N GLN A 342 -1.60 -0.39 30.45
CA GLN A 342 -2.01 -1.73 30.87
C GLN A 342 -1.64 -2.76 29.79
N ASP A 343 -1.43 -4.00 30.22
CA ASP A 343 -1.17 -5.16 29.37
C ASP A 343 -2.40 -6.08 29.26
N GLU A 344 -3.30 -6.01 30.25
CA GLU A 344 -4.56 -6.76 30.31
C GLU A 344 -5.71 -5.83 29.89
N TRP A 345 -6.48 -6.23 28.87
CA TRP A 345 -7.51 -5.38 28.26
C TRP A 345 -8.94 -5.79 28.57
N GLY A 346 -9.13 -6.90 29.28
CA GLY A 346 -10.46 -7.37 29.69
C GLY A 346 -11.26 -7.93 28.52
N LYS A 347 -12.56 -7.62 28.48
CA LYS A 347 -13.45 -8.05 27.41
C LYS A 347 -13.39 -7.08 26.24
N THR A 348 -13.90 -7.50 25.08
CA THR A 348 -14.00 -6.68 23.87
C THR A 348 -14.69 -5.35 24.14
N GLN A 349 -15.68 -5.32 25.05
CA GLN A 349 -16.34 -4.09 25.45
C GLN A 349 -15.38 -3.10 26.12
N ASP A 350 -14.59 -3.55 27.11
CA ASP A 350 -13.64 -2.71 27.85
C ASP A 350 -12.57 -2.15 26.90
N ALA A 351 -12.05 -3.01 26.01
CA ALA A 351 -11.10 -2.64 24.97
C ALA A 351 -11.67 -1.60 23.99
N MET A 352 -12.92 -1.79 23.55
CA MET A 352 -13.59 -0.87 22.62
C MET A 352 -13.85 0.49 23.28
N GLU A 353 -14.23 0.53 24.56
CA GLU A 353 -14.38 1.77 25.32
C GLU A 353 -13.06 2.53 25.47
N ALA A 354 -11.98 1.83 25.83
CA ALA A 354 -10.64 2.41 25.93
C ALA A 354 -10.18 2.97 24.58
N ALA A 355 -10.41 2.23 23.49
CA ALA A 355 -10.06 2.62 22.15
C ALA A 355 -10.86 3.85 21.67
N ILE A 356 -12.18 3.91 21.89
CA ILE A 356 -13.00 5.09 21.57
C ILE A 356 -12.50 6.33 22.31
N ASN A 357 -12.13 6.20 23.58
CA ASN A 357 -11.57 7.33 24.35
C ASN A 357 -10.23 7.78 23.78
N MET A 358 -9.39 6.84 23.34
CA MET A 358 -8.13 7.15 22.65
C MET A 358 -8.38 7.91 21.33
N GLU A 359 -9.34 7.48 20.52
CA GLU A 359 -9.70 8.15 19.27
C GLU A 359 -10.27 9.55 19.49
N LYS A 360 -11.12 9.74 20.49
CA LYS A 360 -11.61 11.08 20.85
C LYS A 360 -10.48 12.02 21.27
N ASN A 361 -9.49 11.51 22.00
CA ASN A 361 -8.32 12.29 22.40
C ASN A 361 -7.41 12.63 21.20
N LEU A 362 -7.23 11.69 20.26
CA LEU A 362 -6.54 11.93 18.99
C LEU A 362 -7.24 13.02 18.17
N ASN A 363 -8.56 12.89 18.01
CA ASN A 363 -9.36 13.87 17.29
C ASN A 363 -9.30 15.26 17.95
N GLN A 364 -9.31 15.33 19.28
CA GLN A 364 -9.11 16.61 19.98
C GLN A 364 -7.74 17.22 19.69
N ALA A 365 -6.66 16.42 19.69
CA ALA A 365 -5.33 16.90 19.35
C ALA A 365 -5.22 17.39 17.89
N LEU A 366 -5.95 16.76 16.97
CA LEU A 366 -6.07 17.19 15.58
C LEU A 366 -6.82 18.52 15.46
N LEU A 367 -7.93 18.68 16.17
CA LEU A 367 -8.70 19.93 16.22
C LEU A 367 -7.89 21.07 16.84
N ASP A 368 -7.12 20.80 17.90
CA ASP A 368 -6.24 21.79 18.52
C ASP A 368 -5.13 22.24 17.55
N LEU A 369 -4.55 21.30 16.78
CA LEU A 369 -3.57 21.62 15.75
C LEU A 369 -4.20 22.41 14.59
N HIS A 370 -5.42 22.07 14.19
CA HIS A 370 -6.17 22.80 13.16
C HIS A 370 -6.48 24.23 13.60
N ALA A 371 -6.93 24.42 14.84
CA ALA A 371 -7.16 25.74 15.42
C ALA A 371 -5.86 26.58 15.46
N LEU A 372 -4.74 25.95 15.82
CA LEU A 372 -3.42 26.60 15.77
C LEU A 372 -3.01 26.97 14.35
N ALA A 373 -3.24 26.09 13.37
CA ALA A 373 -2.98 26.36 11.96
C ALA A 373 -3.81 27.56 11.45
N CYS A 374 -5.10 27.60 11.79
CA CYS A 374 -5.99 28.72 11.49
C CYS A 374 -5.47 30.03 12.11
N ALA A 375 -5.14 30.01 13.40
CA ALA A 375 -4.62 31.19 14.12
C ALA A 375 -3.28 31.69 13.54
N ARG A 376 -2.49 30.79 12.94
CA ARG A 376 -1.22 31.11 12.28
C ARG A 376 -1.37 31.39 10.78
N ALA A 377 -2.60 31.42 10.28
CA ALA A 377 -2.91 31.60 8.86
C ALA A 377 -2.12 30.63 7.96
N ASP A 378 -2.08 29.35 8.34
CA ASP A 378 -1.50 28.25 7.54
C ASP A 378 -2.61 27.44 6.85
N PRO A 379 -3.16 27.92 5.71
CA PRO A 379 -4.29 27.28 5.05
C PRO A 379 -3.96 25.89 4.51
N HIS A 380 -2.70 25.65 4.12
CA HIS A 380 -2.27 24.33 3.65
C HIS A 380 -2.34 23.30 4.78
N LEU A 381 -1.94 23.65 6.01
CA LEU A 381 -2.05 22.71 7.12
C LEU A 381 -3.52 22.46 7.51
N CYS A 382 -4.38 23.49 7.47
CA CYS A 382 -5.82 23.29 7.69
C CYS A 382 -6.40 22.27 6.71
N ASP A 383 -6.20 22.50 5.40
CA ASP A 383 -6.66 21.61 4.33
C ASP A 383 -6.09 20.19 4.46
N PHE A 384 -4.81 20.08 4.80
CA PHE A 384 -4.15 18.78 5.02
C PHE A 384 -4.80 18.00 6.17
N LEU A 385 -5.14 18.66 7.29
CA LEU A 385 -5.79 18.00 8.43
C LEU A 385 -7.23 17.60 8.11
N GLU A 386 -7.98 18.47 7.43
CA GLU A 386 -9.34 18.21 6.98
C GLU A 386 -9.40 17.02 6.01
N SER A 387 -8.52 17.03 5.00
CA SER A 387 -8.53 16.04 3.91
C SER A 387 -8.02 14.66 4.30
N HIS A 388 -7.13 14.57 5.30
CA HIS A 388 -6.44 13.32 5.62
C HIS A 388 -6.75 12.74 7.00
N PHE A 389 -7.30 13.52 7.93
CA PHE A 389 -7.45 13.07 9.32
C PHE A 389 -8.87 13.27 9.83
N LEU A 390 -9.42 14.49 9.79
CA LEU A 390 -10.65 14.82 10.51
C LEU A 390 -11.87 13.98 10.07
N ASP A 391 -12.05 13.75 8.77
CA ASP A 391 -13.15 12.93 8.26
C ASP A 391 -12.99 11.45 8.63
N GLU A 392 -11.76 10.92 8.57
CA GLU A 392 -11.47 9.53 8.91
C GLU A 392 -11.62 9.26 10.42
N GLU A 393 -11.21 10.20 11.28
CA GLU A 393 -11.42 10.09 12.73
C GLU A 393 -12.90 10.05 13.10
N VAL A 394 -13.74 10.88 12.48
CA VAL A 394 -15.20 10.87 12.73
C VAL A 394 -15.82 9.53 12.29
N LYS A 395 -15.43 9.01 11.12
CA LYS A 395 -15.90 7.70 10.63
C LYS A 395 -15.47 6.57 11.55
N LEU A 396 -14.23 6.57 12.01
CA LEU A 396 -13.71 5.54 12.91
C LEU A 396 -14.42 5.57 14.27
N ILE A 397 -14.56 6.75 14.88
CA ILE A 397 -15.29 6.91 16.14
C ILE A 397 -16.74 6.43 15.99
N LYS A 398 -17.39 6.73 14.86
CA LYS A 398 -18.74 6.24 14.58
C LYS A 398 -18.80 4.72 14.44
N LYS A 399 -17.89 4.12 13.65
CA LYS A 399 -17.77 2.66 13.46
C LYS A 399 -17.60 1.95 14.80
N MET A 400 -16.69 2.44 15.64
CA MET A 400 -16.43 1.88 16.96
C MET A 400 -17.61 2.09 17.93
N GLY A 401 -18.29 3.24 17.86
CA GLY A 401 -19.51 3.49 18.63
C GLY A 401 -20.65 2.53 18.28
N ASP A 402 -20.79 2.16 17.00
CA ASP A 402 -21.76 1.15 16.55
C ASP A 402 -21.38 -0.25 17.07
N HIS A 403 -20.10 -0.61 17.01
CA HIS A 403 -19.58 -1.85 17.59
C HIS A 403 -19.86 -1.93 19.10
N LEU A 404 -19.54 -0.86 19.85
CA LEU A 404 -19.79 -0.79 21.29
C LEU A 404 -21.29 -0.90 21.62
N THR A 405 -22.14 -0.25 20.83
CA THR A 405 -23.61 -0.37 21.00
C THR A 405 -24.08 -1.81 20.81
N ASN A 406 -23.54 -2.52 19.83
CA ASN A 406 -23.88 -3.94 19.62
C ASN A 406 -23.35 -4.82 20.76
N LEU A 407 -22.13 -4.58 21.24
CA LEU A 407 -21.59 -5.30 22.40
C LEU A 407 -22.46 -5.10 23.65
N HIS A 408 -22.91 -3.88 23.92
CA HIS A 408 -23.85 -3.60 25.02
C HIS A 408 -25.18 -4.34 24.89
N ARG A 409 -25.73 -4.46 23.67
CA ARG A 409 -26.97 -5.22 23.42
C ARG A 409 -26.82 -6.71 23.66
N LEU A 410 -25.60 -7.21 23.51
CA LEU A 410 -25.23 -8.62 23.71
C LEU A 410 -24.79 -8.91 25.16
N ALA A 411 -24.82 -7.91 26.05
CA ALA A 411 -24.51 -8.08 27.46
C ALA A 411 -25.57 -8.93 28.21
N GLY A 412 -25.16 -9.58 29.31
CA GLY A 412 -26.05 -10.37 30.16
C GLY A 412 -25.52 -11.80 30.44
N PRO A 413 -26.39 -12.74 30.86
CA PRO A 413 -25.98 -14.12 31.20
C PRO A 413 -25.29 -14.87 30.05
N GLN A 414 -25.51 -14.44 28.80
CA GLN A 414 -24.93 -15.02 27.59
C GLN A 414 -23.84 -14.13 26.96
N ALA A 415 -23.26 -13.19 27.73
CA ALA A 415 -22.28 -12.23 27.20
C ALA A 415 -21.12 -12.90 26.45
N GLY A 416 -20.61 -14.06 26.93
CA GLY A 416 -19.54 -14.79 26.24
C GLY A 416 -19.96 -15.34 24.87
N LEU A 417 -21.19 -15.82 24.72
CA LEU A 417 -21.71 -16.25 23.40
C LEU A 417 -21.93 -15.04 22.48
N GLY A 418 -22.44 -13.94 23.03
CA GLY A 418 -22.63 -12.69 22.30
C GLY A 418 -21.32 -12.13 21.76
N GLU A 419 -20.29 -12.07 22.60
CA GLU A 419 -18.94 -11.64 22.22
C GLU A 419 -18.34 -12.53 21.13
N TYR A 420 -18.43 -13.84 21.29
CA TYR A 420 -17.97 -14.80 20.28
C TYR A 420 -18.68 -14.64 18.92
N LEU A 421 -20.01 -14.41 18.93
CA LEU A 421 -20.76 -14.17 17.70
C LEU A 421 -20.42 -12.81 17.08
N PHE A 422 -20.19 -11.78 17.90
CA PHE A 422 -19.80 -10.46 17.43
C PHE A 422 -18.45 -10.50 16.70
N GLU A 423 -17.45 -11.12 17.32
CA GLU A 423 -16.14 -11.47 16.76
C GLU A 423 -16.29 -12.11 15.36
N ARG A 424 -17.11 -13.17 15.26
CA ARG A 424 -17.23 -13.96 14.02
C ARG A 424 -18.08 -13.34 12.91
N LEU A 425 -19.06 -12.50 13.26
CA LEU A 425 -20.03 -11.98 12.30
C LEU A 425 -19.77 -10.52 11.92
N THR A 426 -19.18 -9.75 12.84
CA THR A 426 -18.96 -8.31 12.65
C THR A 426 -17.51 -7.99 12.34
N LEU A 427 -16.57 -8.60 13.08
CA LEU A 427 -15.13 -8.37 12.94
C LEU A 427 -14.45 -9.52 12.20
N LYS A 428 -15.22 -10.26 11.40
CA LYS A 428 -14.71 -11.38 10.64
C LYS A 428 -13.57 -10.91 9.73
N HIS A 429 -12.41 -11.50 9.95
CA HIS A 429 -11.31 -11.43 9.02
C HIS A 429 -11.34 -12.70 8.15
N ASP A 430 -11.18 -12.54 6.83
CA ASP A 430 -11.21 -13.64 5.84
C ASP A 430 -9.81 -14.15 5.48
#